data_AF-A0A0Q1HW82-F1
#
_entry.id   AF-A0A0Q1HW82-F1
#
_cell.length_a   1.000
_cell.length_b   1.000
_cell.length_c   1.000
_cell.angle_alpha   90.00
_cell.angle_beta   90.00
_cell.angle_gamma   90.00
#
_symmetry.space_group_name_H-M   'P 1'
#
loop_
_entity.id
_entity.type
_entity.pdbx_description
1 polymer ?
#
loop_
_entity_poly.entity_id
_entity_poly.type
_entity_poly.pdbx_seq_one_letter_code
_entity_poly.pdbx_strand_id
1 'polypeptide(L)'
;MKILTATATAQGRRHNDFNYCIEGELVWIGLVCATDRRNPDGGCGCGRAFAGMSSHRATTTAMIRDVATDRRRYVSALRASLEAQRWPAAGADDLADGLMQLVGDWPVGTVVERRLDEVRVRDWPRHA
;
A
#
# COMPACT_ATOMS: atom_id res chain seq x y z
N MET A 1 -14.23 1.81 6.92
CA MET A 1 -13.89 1.23 5.60
C MET A 1 -12.52 0.55 5.67
N LYS A 2 -12.38 -0.67 5.13
CA LYS A 2 -11.09 -1.38 5.07
C LYS A 2 -10.16 -0.74 4.03
N ILE A 3 -8.99 -0.28 4.47
CA ILE A 3 -8.00 0.40 3.61
C ILE A 3 -6.59 -0.05 4.01
N LEU A 4 -5.66 -0.05 3.05
CA LEU A 4 -4.24 -0.27 3.30
C LEU A 4 -3.60 0.95 3.98
N THR A 5 -2.87 0.69 5.05
CA THR A 5 -2.06 1.69 5.76
C THR A 5 -0.62 1.21 5.92
N ALA A 6 0.35 2.13 5.93
CA ALA A 6 1.74 1.78 6.20
C ALA A 6 1.87 1.16 7.59
N THR A 7 2.73 0.14 7.72
CA THR A 7 3.07 -0.39 9.04
C THR A 7 4.53 -0.83 9.15
N ALA A 8 5.11 -0.70 10.34
CA ALA A 8 6.36 -1.33 10.73
C ALA A 8 6.18 -2.80 11.15
N THR A 9 4.93 -3.26 11.32
CA THR A 9 4.66 -4.65 11.70
C THR A 9 5.16 -5.60 10.61
N ALA A 10 5.79 -6.70 11.05
CA ALA A 10 6.41 -7.73 10.20
C ALA A 10 7.56 -7.25 9.29
N GLN A 11 8.02 -6.00 9.42
CA GLN A 11 9.26 -5.54 8.81
C GLN A 11 10.45 -6.36 9.33
N GLY A 12 11.45 -6.60 8.47
CA GLY A 12 12.64 -7.39 8.78
C GLY A 12 12.43 -8.90 8.74
N ARG A 13 11.19 -9.40 8.55
CA ARG A 13 10.96 -10.83 8.25
C ARG A 13 11.58 -11.23 6.92
N ARG A 14 11.65 -10.29 5.96
CA ARG A 14 12.57 -10.39 4.83
C ARG A 14 13.76 -9.48 5.04
N HIS A 15 14.93 -9.95 4.62
CA HIS A 15 16.18 -9.18 4.71
C HIS A 15 16.16 -7.86 3.91
N ASN A 16 15.26 -7.73 2.95
CA ASN A 16 15.14 -6.58 2.04
C ASN A 16 13.87 -5.73 2.28
N ASP A 17 13.28 -5.89 3.46
CA ASP A 17 12.19 -5.08 3.95
C ASP A 17 12.66 -3.66 4.30
N PHE A 18 11.77 -2.69 4.13
CA PHE A 18 12.01 -1.30 4.50
C PHE A 18 10.68 -0.60 4.81
N ASN A 19 10.74 0.42 5.67
CA ASN A 19 9.63 1.32 5.93
C ASN A 19 10.16 2.75 6.11
N TYR A 20 9.88 3.61 5.13
CA TYR A 20 10.16 5.04 5.19
C TYR A 20 8.88 5.88 5.30
N CYS A 21 7.73 5.21 5.39
CA CYS A 21 6.42 5.82 5.57
C CYS A 21 6.18 6.19 7.04
N ILE A 22 5.21 7.08 7.24
CA ILE A 22 4.64 7.38 8.55
C ILE A 22 3.73 6.20 8.95
N GLU A 23 3.90 5.64 10.15
CA GLU A 23 3.04 4.55 10.64
C GLU A 23 1.56 4.94 10.55
N GLY A 24 0.74 4.07 9.94
CA GLY A 24 -0.70 4.27 9.82
C GLY A 24 -1.13 5.21 8.71
N GLU A 25 -0.23 5.83 7.95
CA GLU A 25 -0.63 6.63 6.78
C GLU A 25 -1.28 5.76 5.70
N LEU A 26 -2.18 6.32 4.91
CA LEU A 26 -2.78 5.61 3.78
C LEU A 26 -1.70 5.27 2.74
N VAL A 27 -1.78 4.08 2.16
CA VAL A 27 -0.86 3.67 1.10
C VAL A 27 -1.61 3.18 -0.15
N TRP A 28 -0.94 3.25 -1.30
CA TRP A 28 -1.42 2.71 -2.57
C TRP A 28 -0.34 1.90 -3.28
N ILE A 29 -0.74 1.19 -4.34
CA ILE A 29 0.15 0.37 -5.15
C ILE A 29 0.68 1.21 -6.32
N GLY A 30 1.92 1.68 -6.20
CA GLY A 30 2.61 2.47 -7.22
C GLY A 30 3.12 1.65 -8.42
N LEU A 31 3.52 2.34 -9.48
CA LEU A 31 4.14 1.73 -10.65
C LEU A 31 5.48 1.07 -10.33
N VAL A 32 5.81 0.00 -11.06
CA VAL A 32 7.10 -0.71 -10.94
C VAL A 32 8.06 -0.16 -11.99
N CYS A 33 9.26 0.25 -11.55
CA CYS A 33 10.29 0.75 -12.45
C CYS A 33 10.91 -0.37 -13.31
N ALA A 34 11.66 -0.01 -14.34
CA ALA A 34 12.29 -0.97 -15.25
C ALA A 34 13.21 -1.99 -14.53
N THR A 35 13.90 -1.55 -13.48
CA THR A 35 14.81 -2.39 -12.67
C THR A 35 14.08 -3.56 -12.01
N ASP A 36 12.90 -3.30 -11.44
CA ASP A 36 12.15 -4.32 -10.70
C ASP A 36 11.05 -4.99 -11.54
N ARG A 37 10.82 -4.55 -12.79
CA ARG A 37 9.69 -4.96 -13.64
C ARG A 37 9.46 -6.47 -13.75
N ARG A 38 10.53 -7.26 -13.65
CA ARG A 38 10.48 -8.74 -13.74
C ARG A 38 11.01 -9.44 -12.49
N ASN A 39 11.41 -8.67 -11.48
CA ASN A 39 11.97 -9.18 -10.24
C ASN A 39 11.64 -8.21 -9.10
N PRO A 40 10.76 -8.55 -8.14
CA PRO A 40 10.43 -7.67 -7.02
C PRO A 40 11.64 -7.36 -6.12
N ASP A 41 12.70 -8.15 -6.25
CA ASP A 41 13.96 -8.01 -5.52
C ASP A 41 15.10 -7.52 -6.44
N GLY A 42 14.78 -6.88 -7.58
CA GLY A 42 15.72 -6.41 -8.61
C GLY A 42 16.66 -5.28 -8.19
N GLY A 43 16.43 -4.66 -7.04
CA GLY A 43 17.34 -3.73 -6.38
C GLY A 43 16.73 -2.36 -6.05
N CYS A 44 15.67 -1.94 -6.73
CA CYS A 44 15.06 -0.63 -6.48
C CYS A 44 14.09 -0.62 -5.29
N GLY A 45 13.26 -1.66 -5.15
CA GLY A 45 12.22 -1.74 -4.13
C GLY A 45 10.81 -1.48 -4.65
N CYS A 46 10.64 -0.82 -5.80
CA CYS A 46 9.34 -0.54 -6.40
C CYS A 46 8.48 -1.79 -6.59
N GLY A 47 9.10 -2.93 -6.96
CA GLY A 47 8.40 -4.18 -7.17
C GLY A 47 7.85 -4.82 -5.89
N ARG A 48 8.17 -4.29 -4.71
CA ARG A 48 7.69 -4.80 -3.42
C ARG A 48 7.14 -3.73 -2.48
N ALA A 49 6.97 -2.51 -2.99
CA ALA A 49 6.58 -1.36 -2.20
C ALA A 49 5.10 -1.01 -2.32
N PHE A 50 4.56 -0.52 -1.21
CA PHE A 50 3.41 0.37 -1.15
C PHE A 50 3.91 1.82 -1.02
N ALA A 51 3.22 2.77 -1.63
CA ALA A 51 3.56 4.19 -1.62
C ALA A 51 2.66 4.97 -0.64
N GLY A 52 3.26 5.71 0.28
CA GLY A 52 2.58 6.54 1.27
C GLY A 52 1.92 7.78 0.66
N MET A 53 0.67 8.04 1.05
CA MET A 53 -0.09 9.16 0.50
C MET A 53 0.31 10.51 1.09
N SER A 54 0.86 10.54 2.31
CA SER A 54 1.22 11.76 3.03
C SER A 54 2.73 12.02 3.02
N SER A 55 3.53 10.97 3.27
CA SER A 55 5.00 11.10 3.28
C SER A 55 5.61 11.08 1.88
N HIS A 56 4.88 10.55 0.89
CA HIS A 56 5.39 10.22 -0.45
C HIS A 56 6.62 9.29 -0.42
N ARG A 57 6.76 8.53 0.67
CA ARG A 57 7.78 7.50 0.84
C ARG A 57 7.19 6.12 0.60
N ALA A 58 8.00 5.09 0.79
CA ALA A 58 7.63 3.72 0.47
C ALA A 58 7.85 2.78 1.67
N THR A 59 7.06 1.71 1.71
CA THR A 59 7.14 0.62 2.69
C THR A 59 6.88 -0.73 2.04
N THR A 60 7.51 -1.80 2.54
CA THR A 60 7.29 -3.18 2.05
C THR A 60 6.15 -3.93 2.72
N THR A 61 5.58 -3.37 3.81
CA THR A 61 4.41 -3.94 4.49
C THR A 61 3.31 -2.90 4.67
N ALA A 62 2.07 -3.36 4.53
CA ALA A 62 0.88 -2.57 4.80
C ALA A 62 -0.07 -3.35 5.70
N MET A 63 -0.82 -2.66 6.55
CA MET A 63 -1.86 -3.24 7.40
C MET A 63 -3.23 -2.79 6.92
N ILE A 64 -4.16 -3.73 6.85
CA ILE A 64 -5.57 -3.44 6.61
C ILE A 64 -6.15 -2.86 7.90
N ARG A 65 -6.58 -1.60 7.86
CA ARG A 65 -7.24 -0.94 8.99
C ARG A 65 -8.67 -0.58 8.64
N ASP A 66 -9.54 -0.57 9.65
CA ASP A 66 -10.84 0.06 9.52
C ASP A 66 -10.68 1.57 9.77
N VAL A 67 -10.84 2.36 8.71
CA VAL A 67 -10.72 3.81 8.77
C VAL A 67 -12.11 4.43 8.72
N ALA A 68 -12.39 5.33 9.66
CA ALA A 68 -13.62 6.12 9.71
C ALA A 68 -13.65 7.17 8.59
N THR A 69 -13.89 6.71 7.36
CA THR A 69 -13.97 7.53 6.14
C THR A 69 -15.04 6.96 5.19
N ASP A 70 -15.33 7.71 4.13
CA ASP A 70 -16.19 7.28 3.03
C ASP A 70 -15.41 7.20 1.71
N ARG A 71 -16.01 6.57 0.68
CA ARG A 71 -15.38 6.39 -0.63
C ARG A 71 -14.93 7.72 -1.23
N ARG A 72 -15.78 8.74 -1.18
CA ARG A 72 -15.51 10.06 -1.77
C ARG A 72 -14.28 10.71 -1.13
N ARG A 73 -14.17 10.66 0.19
CA ARG A 73 -13.01 11.16 0.94
C ARG A 73 -11.75 10.36 0.63
N TYR A 74 -11.85 9.04 0.51
CA TYR A 74 -10.70 8.20 0.16
C TYR A 74 -10.19 8.50 -1.26
N VAL A 75 -11.07 8.56 -2.26
CA VAL A 75 -10.74 8.96 -3.63
C VAL A 75 -10.12 10.35 -3.65
N SER A 76 -10.69 11.31 -2.93
CA SER A 76 -10.16 12.67 -2.85
C SER A 76 -8.75 12.71 -2.27
N ALA A 77 -8.47 11.92 -1.22
CA ALA A 77 -7.14 11.84 -0.61
C ALA A 77 -6.12 11.21 -1.57
N LEU A 78 -6.50 10.12 -2.26
CA LEU A 78 -5.65 9.48 -3.25
C LEU A 78 -5.35 10.42 -4.43
N ARG A 79 -6.38 11.09 -4.97
CA ARG A 79 -6.22 12.07 -6.06
C ARG A 79 -5.26 13.20 -5.67
N ALA A 80 -5.46 13.80 -4.51
CA ALA A 80 -4.59 14.86 -4.01
C ALA A 80 -3.14 14.36 -3.83
N SER A 81 -2.94 13.13 -3.36
CA SER A 81 -1.62 12.54 -3.22
C SER A 81 -0.93 12.27 -4.56
N LEU A 82 -1.67 11.79 -5.56
CA LEU A 82 -1.16 11.60 -6.92
C LEU A 82 -0.74 12.94 -7.54
N GLU A 83 -1.59 13.96 -7.43
CA GLU A 83 -1.30 15.32 -7.92
C GLU A 83 -0.08 15.95 -7.25
N ALA A 84 0.04 15.83 -5.92
CA ALA A 84 1.20 16.34 -5.16
C ALA A 84 2.52 15.71 -5.61
N GLN A 85 2.48 14.43 -6.01
CA GLN A 85 3.61 13.68 -6.54
C GLN A 85 3.78 13.80 -8.06
N ARG A 86 2.92 14.60 -8.72
CA ARG A 86 2.89 14.82 -10.18
C ARG A 86 2.59 13.55 -10.99
N TRP A 87 1.83 12.62 -10.41
CA TRP A 87 1.27 11.47 -11.12
C TRP A 87 -0.07 11.83 -11.78
N PRO A 88 -0.43 11.18 -12.90
CA PRO A 88 -1.77 11.30 -13.47
C PRO A 88 -2.85 10.87 -12.47
N ALA A 89 -3.85 11.72 -12.26
CA ALA A 89 -4.89 11.51 -11.26
C ALA A 89 -6.27 11.19 -11.86
N ALA A 90 -6.36 11.12 -13.20
CA ALA A 90 -7.62 10.85 -13.92
C ALA A 90 -8.23 9.47 -13.58
N GLY A 91 -7.40 8.48 -13.21
CA GLY A 91 -7.84 7.14 -12.79
C GLY A 91 -7.91 6.93 -11.28
N ALA A 92 -7.96 8.01 -10.48
CA ALA A 92 -7.96 7.89 -9.01
C ALA A 92 -9.17 7.13 -8.47
N ASP A 93 -10.34 7.25 -9.10
CA ASP A 93 -11.55 6.52 -8.73
C ASP A 93 -11.37 5.01 -8.91
N ASP A 94 -10.95 4.58 -10.10
CA ASP A 94 -10.75 3.16 -10.43
C ASP A 94 -9.64 2.54 -9.55
N LEU A 95 -8.55 3.29 -9.31
CA LEU A 95 -7.47 2.84 -8.44
C LEU A 95 -7.95 2.69 -6.98
N ALA A 96 -8.73 3.64 -6.47
CA ALA A 96 -9.30 3.54 -5.12
C ALA A 96 -10.24 2.34 -4.99
N ASP A 97 -11.12 2.14 -5.98
CA ASP A 97 -12.05 1.01 -6.00
C ASP A 97 -11.32 -0.33 -6.05
N GLY A 98 -10.29 -0.45 -6.91
CA GLY A 98 -9.44 -1.63 -6.98
C GLY A 98 -8.73 -1.93 -5.65
N LEU A 99 -8.21 -0.91 -4.96
CA LEU A 99 -7.57 -1.08 -3.65
C LEU A 99 -8.55 -1.51 -2.56
N MET A 100 -9.77 -0.95 -2.55
CA MET A 100 -10.82 -1.35 -1.62
C MET A 100 -11.28 -2.79 -1.88
N GLN A 101 -11.45 -3.17 -3.15
CA GLN A 101 -11.82 -4.52 -3.54
C GLN A 101 -10.72 -5.52 -3.15
N LEU A 102 -9.45 -5.20 -3.41
CA LEU A 102 -8.30 -6.04 -3.09
C LEU A 102 -8.25 -6.46 -1.62
N VAL A 103 -8.62 -5.57 -0.69
CA VAL A 103 -8.56 -5.84 0.75
C VAL A 103 -9.90 -6.26 1.36
N GLY A 104 -10.98 -6.25 0.58
CA GLY A 104 -12.35 -6.41 1.07
C GLY A 104 -12.57 -7.68 1.87
N ASP A 105 -11.98 -8.79 1.41
CA ASP A 105 -12.19 -10.14 1.96
C ASP A 105 -11.29 -10.47 3.15
N TRP A 106 -10.28 -9.65 3.44
CA TRP A 106 -9.34 -9.90 4.53
C TRP A 106 -9.76 -9.20 5.83
N PRO A 107 -9.53 -9.81 7.01
CA PRO A 107 -9.88 -9.20 8.29
C PRO A 107 -9.01 -7.97 8.57
N VAL A 108 -9.57 -7.04 9.35
CA VAL A 108 -8.83 -5.88 9.89
C VAL A 108 -7.67 -6.39 10.76
N GLY A 109 -6.53 -5.72 10.67
CA GLY A 109 -5.28 -6.11 11.34
C GLY A 109 -4.41 -7.07 10.52
N THR A 110 -4.88 -7.57 9.37
CA THR A 110 -4.04 -8.35 8.44
C THR A 110 -2.90 -7.49 7.93
N VAL A 111 -1.67 -8.00 8.03
CA VAL A 111 -0.49 -7.40 7.42
C VAL A 111 -0.24 -8.09 6.09
N VAL A 112 0.00 -7.29 5.05
CA VAL A 112 0.22 -7.75 3.69
C VAL A 112 1.58 -7.28 3.19
N GLU A 113 2.05 -7.98 2.16
CA GLU A 113 3.23 -7.66 1.37
C GLU A 113 2.84 -7.57 -0.10
N ARG A 114 3.65 -6.84 -0.88
CA ARG A 114 3.55 -6.82 -2.34
C ARG A 114 4.74 -7.54 -2.96
N ARG A 115 4.50 -8.29 -4.02
CA ARG A 115 5.49 -8.85 -4.95
C ARG A 115 4.94 -8.68 -6.37
N LEU A 116 5.38 -7.62 -7.05
CA LEU A 116 4.87 -7.17 -8.35
C LEU A 116 3.35 -6.96 -8.32
N ASP A 117 2.61 -7.72 -9.13
CA ASP A 117 1.15 -7.64 -9.25
C ASP A 117 0.43 -8.48 -8.19
N GLU A 118 1.17 -9.17 -7.33
CA GLU A 118 0.61 -9.98 -6.26
C GLU A 118 0.71 -9.28 -4.91
N VAL A 119 -0.43 -9.21 -4.21
CA VAL A 119 -0.47 -8.87 -2.79
C VAL A 119 -0.80 -10.13 -2.01
N ARG A 120 0.02 -10.43 -1.01
CA ARG A 120 -0.06 -11.66 -0.22
C ARG A 120 -0.12 -11.32 1.26
N VAL A 121 -0.71 -12.22 2.04
CA VAL A 121 -0.73 -12.07 3.50
C VAL A 121 0.65 -12.37 4.06
N ARG A 122 1.15 -11.44 4.87
CA ARG A 122 2.41 -11.52 5.62
C ARG A 122 2.17 -12.01 7.04
N ASP A 123 1.08 -11.55 7.66
CA ASP A 123 0.67 -11.92 9.02
C ASP A 123 -0.85 -11.76 9.14
N TRP A 124 -1.51 -12.79 9.67
CA TRP A 124 -2.91 -12.67 10.05
C TRP A 124 -3.03 -11.91 11.38
N PRO A 125 -4.15 -11.21 11.64
CA PRO A 125 -4.37 -10.60 12.94
C PRO A 125 -4.31 -11.69 14.01
N ARG A 126 -3.49 -11.49 15.04
CA ARG A 126 -3.51 -12.37 16.22
C ARG A 126 -4.87 -12.15 16.88
N HIS A 127 -5.56 -13.24 17.17
CA HIS A 127 -6.93 -13.28 17.67
C HIS A 127 -7.26 -12.09 18.59
N ALA A 128 -8.31 -11.35 18.21
CA ALA A 128 -8.92 -10.27 18.99
C ALA A 128 -9.46 -10.78 20.33
#